data_AF-A0A7C3THL0-F1
#
_entry.id   AF-A0A7C3THL0-F1
#
_cell.length_a   1.000
_cell.length_b   1.000
_cell.length_c   1.000
_cell.angle_alpha   90.00
_cell.angle_beta   90.00
_cell.angle_gamma   90.00
#
_symmetry.space_group_name_H-M   'P 1'
#
loop_
_entity.id
_entity.type
_entity.pdbx_description
1 polymer ?
#
loop_
_entity_poly.entity_id
_entity_poly.type
_entity_poly.pdbx_seq_one_letter_code
_entity_poly.pdbx_strand_id
1 'polypeptide(L)'
;MPTKRFSQMISEMPFDAKLVGIGGLIIAISVFLPWYQDLDAFKTGDMFLGITGPLYLIGVVMLLLGIITILSVSSKKWHNYIARIGLDLPVAHIIIGAFNLFLLILANSVYFHSKFGVNILLKEFRFGMVFAFIGVGLILIGGIFERKKGEIKWDNFKGENKPLIEIEATRKHNEIYERNAKSNDNIETLKISDLESAAKISEDSKDIRYPSNL
;
A
#
# COMPACT_ATOMS: atom_id res chain seq x y z
N MET A 1 -10.26 -10.72 -29.22
CA MET A 1 -8.95 -10.03 -29.42
C MET A 1 -8.64 -9.12 -28.23
N PRO A 2 -7.69 -9.47 -27.35
CA PRO A 2 -7.18 -8.56 -26.33
C PRO A 2 -5.64 -8.56 -26.30
N THR A 3 -4.95 -8.19 -27.38
CA THR A 3 -3.46 -8.24 -27.42
C THR A 3 -2.80 -6.85 -27.37
N LYS A 4 -3.54 -5.76 -27.62
CA LYS A 4 -2.95 -4.40 -27.59
C LYS A 4 -2.71 -3.83 -26.18
N ARG A 5 -3.33 -4.39 -25.13
CA ARG A 5 -3.27 -3.82 -23.76
C ARG A 5 -1.92 -3.99 -23.06
N PHE A 6 -1.25 -5.14 -23.21
CA PHE A 6 -0.05 -5.42 -22.41
C PHE A 6 1.19 -4.68 -22.91
N SER A 7 1.38 -4.64 -24.24
CA SER A 7 2.47 -3.89 -24.87
C SER A 7 2.35 -2.37 -24.61
N GLN A 8 1.13 -1.82 -24.70
CA GLN A 8 0.87 -0.41 -24.36
C GLN A 8 1.16 -0.13 -22.88
N MET A 9 0.72 -1.01 -21.98
CA MET A 9 0.97 -0.87 -20.54
C MET A 9 2.47 -0.87 -20.21
N ILE A 10 3.26 -1.76 -20.84
CA ILE A 10 4.73 -1.75 -20.68
C ILE A 10 5.32 -0.47 -21.24
N SER A 11 4.90 -0.03 -22.43
CA SER A 11 5.44 1.17 -23.07
C SER A 11 5.23 2.43 -22.22
N GLU A 12 4.07 2.57 -21.60
CA GLU A 12 3.68 3.75 -20.79
C GLU A 12 4.32 3.80 -19.39
N MET A 13 4.93 2.71 -18.91
CA MET A 13 5.56 2.71 -17.58
C MET A 13 6.81 3.61 -17.50
N PRO A 14 7.04 4.28 -16.35
CA PRO A 14 8.27 5.04 -16.13
C PRO A 14 9.49 4.11 -16.18
N PHE A 15 10.62 4.66 -16.62
CA PHE A 15 11.85 3.89 -16.82
C PHE A 15 12.31 3.15 -15.55
N ASP A 16 12.13 3.74 -14.37
CA ASP A 16 12.59 3.15 -13.11
C ASP A 16 11.76 1.91 -12.73
N ALA A 17 10.43 1.99 -12.92
CA ALA A 17 9.55 0.85 -12.71
C ALA A 17 9.81 -0.28 -13.72
N LYS A 18 10.17 0.06 -14.97
CA LYS A 18 10.60 -0.92 -15.98
C LYS A 18 11.88 -1.64 -15.52
N LEU A 19 12.86 -0.93 -14.99
CA LEU A 19 14.08 -1.54 -14.46
C LEU A 19 13.78 -2.53 -13.33
N VAL A 20 12.93 -2.14 -12.37
CA VAL A 20 12.51 -3.01 -11.26
C VAL A 20 11.76 -4.25 -11.78
N GLY A 21 10.81 -4.06 -12.69
CA GLY A 21 10.03 -5.17 -13.26
C GLY A 21 10.89 -6.15 -14.08
N ILE A 22 11.78 -5.62 -14.93
CA ILE A 22 12.73 -6.43 -15.71
C ILE A 22 13.70 -7.16 -14.77
N GLY A 23 14.20 -6.49 -13.72
CA GLY A 23 15.04 -7.10 -12.71
C GLY A 23 14.34 -8.27 -12.01
N GLY A 24 13.09 -8.08 -11.58
CA GLY A 24 12.26 -9.14 -10.99
C GLY A 24 12.03 -10.31 -11.95
N LEU A 25 11.79 -10.03 -13.24
CA LEU A 25 11.65 -11.06 -14.28
C LEU A 25 12.93 -11.85 -14.50
N ILE A 26 14.08 -11.16 -14.58
CA ILE A 26 15.39 -11.80 -14.72
C ILE A 26 15.67 -12.70 -13.50
N ILE A 27 15.38 -12.24 -12.28
CA ILE A 27 15.51 -13.08 -11.08
C ILE A 27 14.63 -14.33 -11.23
N ALA A 28 13.34 -14.17 -11.55
CA ALA A 28 12.43 -15.29 -11.67
C ALA A 28 12.89 -16.34 -12.70
N ILE A 29 13.40 -15.89 -13.86
CA ILE A 29 13.95 -16.77 -14.89
C ILE A 29 15.27 -17.40 -14.42
N SER A 30 16.12 -16.65 -13.73
CA SER A 30 17.46 -17.08 -13.32
C SER A 30 17.45 -18.33 -12.45
N VAL A 31 16.41 -18.54 -11.64
CA VAL A 31 16.32 -19.69 -10.73
C VAL A 31 16.11 -21.01 -11.50
N PHE A 32 15.55 -20.94 -12.71
CA PHE A 32 15.40 -22.09 -13.61
C PHE A 32 16.62 -22.33 -14.50
N LEU A 33 17.64 -21.47 -14.40
CA LEU A 33 18.91 -21.64 -15.09
C LEU A 33 19.95 -22.28 -14.18
N PRO A 34 20.99 -22.93 -14.74
CA PRO A 34 22.10 -23.46 -13.96
C PRO A 34 22.79 -22.36 -13.15
N TRP A 35 22.83 -22.52 -11.84
CA TRP A 35 23.55 -21.61 -10.94
C TRP A 35 24.98 -22.07 -10.72
N TYR A 36 25.15 -23.37 -10.49
CA TYR A 36 26.44 -23.96 -10.18
C TYR A 36 26.59 -25.35 -10.82
N GLN A 37 27.84 -25.74 -11.00
CA GLN A 37 28.21 -27.07 -11.46
C GLN A 37 29.42 -27.57 -10.68
N ASP A 38 29.27 -28.78 -10.16
CA ASP A 38 30.32 -29.51 -9.47
C ASP A 38 30.98 -30.46 -10.46
N LEU A 39 32.31 -30.40 -10.61
CA LEU A 39 33.07 -31.26 -11.52
C LEU A 39 33.94 -32.23 -10.72
N ASP A 40 33.85 -33.51 -11.07
CA ASP A 40 34.74 -34.56 -10.57
C ASP A 40 36.03 -34.63 -11.42
N ALA A 41 37.01 -35.43 -10.96
CA ALA A 41 38.30 -35.65 -11.62
C ALA A 41 38.19 -36.09 -13.09
N PHE A 42 37.07 -36.72 -13.47
CA PHE A 42 36.77 -37.17 -14.83
C PHE A 42 36.04 -36.12 -15.70
N LYS A 43 35.91 -34.88 -15.22
CA LYS A 43 35.16 -33.77 -15.88
C LYS A 43 33.68 -34.06 -16.13
N THR A 44 33.16 -35.14 -15.56
CA THR A 44 31.72 -35.38 -15.40
C THR A 44 31.26 -34.72 -14.12
N GLY A 45 30.10 -34.07 -14.17
CA GLY A 45 29.67 -33.22 -13.07
C GLY A 45 28.17 -33.02 -13.03
N ASP A 46 27.65 -32.84 -11.82
CA ASP A 46 26.24 -32.53 -11.59
C ASP A 46 26.01 -31.03 -11.72
N MET A 47 24.97 -30.69 -12.47
CA MET A 47 24.54 -29.32 -12.68
C MET A 47 23.31 -29.02 -11.85
N PHE A 48 23.38 -27.94 -11.09
CA PHE A 48 22.30 -27.56 -10.19
C PHE A 48 21.68 -26.23 -10.63
N LEU A 49 20.35 -26.23 -10.67
CA LEU A 49 19.54 -25.04 -10.88
C LEU A 49 19.40 -24.28 -9.56
N GLY A 50 18.91 -23.04 -9.61
CA GLY A 50 18.60 -22.30 -8.39
C GLY A 50 17.53 -22.98 -7.53
N ILE A 51 16.57 -23.67 -8.14
CA ILE A 51 15.51 -24.43 -7.45
C ILE A 51 15.88 -25.88 -7.15
N THR A 52 17.08 -26.35 -7.50
CA THR A 52 17.49 -27.73 -7.22
C THR A 52 18.77 -27.77 -6.40
N GLY A 53 19.07 -28.96 -5.87
CA GLY A 53 20.25 -29.17 -5.04
C GLY A 53 20.12 -28.57 -3.63
N PRO A 54 21.24 -28.47 -2.91
CA PRO A 54 21.22 -28.07 -1.50
C PRO A 54 20.81 -26.61 -1.24
N LEU A 55 20.91 -25.73 -2.25
CA LEU A 55 20.57 -24.32 -2.15
C LEU A 55 19.15 -23.99 -2.65
N TYR A 56 18.32 -25.02 -2.89
CA TYR A 56 16.99 -24.86 -3.48
C TYR A 56 16.10 -23.86 -2.72
N LEU A 57 16.17 -23.83 -1.38
CA LEU A 57 15.34 -22.97 -0.56
C LEU A 57 15.63 -21.48 -0.85
N ILE A 58 16.90 -21.14 -1.06
CA ILE A 58 17.30 -19.77 -1.42
C ILE A 58 16.72 -19.41 -2.79
N GLY A 59 16.84 -20.30 -3.77
CA GLY A 59 16.26 -20.08 -5.10
C GLY A 59 14.75 -19.91 -5.08
N VAL A 60 14.03 -20.72 -4.29
CA VAL A 60 12.56 -20.60 -4.13
C VAL A 60 12.18 -19.26 -3.50
N VAL A 61 12.88 -18.82 -2.46
CA VAL A 61 12.63 -17.50 -1.84
C VAL A 61 12.90 -16.37 -2.84
N MET A 62 14.01 -16.44 -3.57
CA MET A 62 14.32 -15.46 -4.62
C MET A 62 13.26 -15.44 -5.73
N LEU A 63 12.74 -16.60 -6.14
CA LEU A 63 11.67 -16.71 -7.12
C LEU A 63 10.39 -16.01 -6.64
N LEU A 64 9.98 -16.27 -5.39
CA LEU A 64 8.79 -15.63 -4.79
C LEU A 64 8.95 -14.12 -4.72
N LEU A 65 10.12 -13.63 -4.30
CA LEU A 65 10.42 -12.20 -4.26
C LEU A 65 10.45 -11.56 -5.65
N GLY A 66 10.99 -12.26 -6.65
CA GLY A 66 10.95 -11.84 -8.05
C GLY A 66 9.51 -11.70 -8.56
N ILE A 67 8.66 -12.70 -8.30
CA ILE A 67 7.24 -12.66 -8.67
C ILE A 67 6.50 -11.51 -7.96
N ILE A 68 6.71 -11.35 -6.65
CA ILE A 68 6.11 -10.24 -5.88
C ILE A 68 6.52 -8.89 -6.48
N THR A 69 7.79 -8.74 -6.90
CA THR A 69 8.30 -7.52 -7.53
C THR A 69 7.64 -7.25 -8.90
N ILE A 70 7.43 -8.28 -9.72
CA ILE A 70 6.73 -8.13 -11.00
C ILE A 70 5.27 -7.73 -10.77
N LEU A 71 4.62 -8.35 -9.78
CA LEU A 71 3.23 -8.07 -9.41
C LEU A 71 3.07 -6.66 -8.83
N SER A 72 4.02 -6.19 -8.01
CA SER A 72 3.98 -4.86 -7.41
C SER A 72 4.08 -3.75 -8.46
N VAL A 73 4.90 -3.95 -9.49
CA VAL A 73 5.02 -3.02 -10.63
C VAL A 73 3.79 -3.07 -11.54
N SER A 74 3.21 -4.26 -11.76
CA SER A 74 2.13 -4.44 -12.74
C SER A 74 0.73 -4.12 -12.19
N SER A 75 0.53 -4.14 -10.87
CA SER A 75 -0.81 -4.07 -10.27
C SER A 75 -0.99 -2.90 -9.31
N LYS A 76 -1.93 -1.99 -9.66
CA LYS A 76 -2.36 -0.90 -8.76
C LYS A 76 -2.91 -1.40 -7.42
N LYS A 77 -3.46 -2.62 -7.38
CA LYS A 77 -3.94 -3.23 -6.12
C LYS A 77 -2.79 -3.49 -5.13
N TRP A 78 -1.63 -3.92 -5.65
CA TRP A 78 -0.45 -4.15 -4.83
C TRP A 78 0.15 -2.85 -4.29
N HIS A 79 0.13 -1.78 -5.09
CA HIS A 79 0.52 -0.45 -4.62
C HIS A 79 -0.32 -0.02 -3.41
N ASN A 80 -1.65 -0.17 -3.47
CA ASN A 80 -2.53 0.18 -2.36
C ASN A 80 -2.33 -0.73 -1.14
N TYR A 81 -1.99 -2.00 -1.34
CA TYR A 81 -1.71 -2.93 -0.25
C TYR A 81 -0.42 -2.56 0.50
N ILE A 82 0.65 -2.23 -0.24
CA ILE A 82 1.94 -1.81 0.33
C ILE A 82 1.80 -0.46 1.06
N ALA A 83 1.05 0.48 0.49
CA ALA A 83 0.75 1.76 1.14
C ALA A 83 -0.02 1.60 2.46
N ARG A 84 -0.90 0.59 2.58
CA ARG A 84 -1.60 0.27 3.84
C ARG A 84 -0.66 -0.21 4.96
N ILE A 85 0.48 -0.79 4.60
CA ILE A 85 1.51 -1.24 5.55
C ILE A 85 2.39 -0.04 6.00
N GLY A 86 2.18 1.16 5.42
CA GLY A 86 2.95 2.36 5.76
C GLY A 86 4.36 2.37 5.15
N LEU A 87 4.61 1.51 4.16
CA LEU A 87 5.87 1.48 3.43
C LEU A 87 5.69 2.12 2.06
N ASP A 88 6.64 2.99 1.70
CA ASP A 88 6.73 3.52 0.35
C ASP A 88 7.17 2.41 -0.61
N LEU A 89 6.48 2.31 -1.76
CA LEU A 89 6.77 1.29 -2.77
C LEU A 89 8.25 1.26 -3.21
N PRO A 90 8.93 2.41 -3.47
CA PRO A 90 10.34 2.41 -3.80
C PRO A 90 11.23 1.81 -2.70
N VAL A 91 10.89 2.08 -1.43
CA VAL A 91 11.62 1.54 -0.28
C VAL A 91 11.43 0.02 -0.20
N ALA A 92 10.22 -0.47 -0.44
CA ALA A 92 9.95 -1.90 -0.52
C ALA A 92 10.79 -2.58 -1.61
N HIS A 93 10.91 -1.98 -2.80
CA HIS A 93 11.77 -2.50 -3.88
C HIS A 93 13.26 -2.53 -3.47
N ILE A 94 13.76 -1.49 -2.79
CA ILE A 94 15.14 -1.46 -2.28
C ILE A 94 15.36 -2.57 -1.25
N ILE A 95 14.44 -2.75 -0.30
CA ILE A 95 14.53 -3.80 0.73
C ILE A 95 14.54 -5.19 0.07
N ILE A 96 13.65 -5.44 -0.88
CA ILE A 96 13.59 -6.71 -1.63
C ILE A 96 14.90 -6.94 -2.40
N GLY A 97 15.41 -5.91 -3.08
CA GLY A 97 16.70 -5.98 -3.78
C GLY A 97 17.87 -6.29 -2.84
N ALA A 98 17.95 -5.61 -1.70
CA ALA A 98 19.00 -5.82 -0.70
C ALA A 98 18.92 -7.22 -0.07
N PHE A 99 17.71 -7.71 0.20
CA PHE A 99 17.50 -9.04 0.73
C PHE A 99 17.85 -10.14 -0.29
N ASN A 100 17.49 -9.97 -1.57
CA ASN A 100 17.94 -10.87 -2.64
C ASN A 100 19.46 -10.85 -2.83
N LEU A 101 20.10 -9.68 -2.70
CA LEU A 101 21.57 -9.58 -2.73
C LEU A 101 22.20 -10.36 -1.58
N PHE A 102 21.67 -10.21 -0.37
CA PHE A 102 22.09 -10.98 0.80
C PHE A 102 21.94 -12.49 0.58
N LEU A 103 20.80 -12.93 0.04
CA LEU A 103 20.56 -14.34 -0.30
C LEU A 103 21.55 -14.88 -1.34
N LEU A 104 21.91 -14.10 -2.37
CA LEU A 104 22.93 -14.49 -3.35
C LEU A 104 24.32 -14.60 -2.73
N ILE A 105 24.69 -13.65 -1.88
CA ILE A 105 25.97 -13.71 -1.16
C ILE A 105 26.02 -14.94 -0.26
N LEU A 106 24.92 -15.23 0.44
CA LEU A 106 24.81 -16.41 1.30
C LEU A 106 24.88 -17.70 0.48
N ALA A 107 24.17 -17.80 -0.65
CA ALA A 107 24.24 -18.93 -1.56
C ALA A 107 25.68 -19.18 -2.04
N ASN A 108 26.40 -18.12 -2.42
CA ASN A 108 27.80 -18.21 -2.83
C ASN A 108 28.70 -18.63 -1.66
N SER A 109 28.49 -18.06 -0.48
CA SER A 109 29.28 -18.40 0.71
C SER A 109 29.13 -19.88 1.07
N VAL A 110 27.90 -20.41 1.03
CA VAL A 110 27.64 -21.83 1.31
C VAL A 110 28.22 -22.73 0.21
N TYR A 111 28.00 -22.39 -1.06
CA TYR A 111 28.49 -23.20 -2.18
C TYR A 111 30.02 -23.30 -2.21
N PHE A 112 30.75 -22.20 -2.01
CA PHE A 112 32.22 -22.21 -2.01
C PHE A 112 32.84 -22.68 -0.70
N HIS A 113 32.05 -23.02 0.31
CA HIS A 113 32.62 -23.59 1.53
C HIS A 113 33.27 -24.95 1.23
N SER A 114 34.48 -25.14 1.73
CA SER A 114 35.28 -26.38 1.62
C SER A 114 34.61 -27.67 2.12
N LYS A 115 33.61 -27.57 3.01
CA LYS A 115 32.86 -28.73 3.54
C LYS A 115 31.69 -29.12 2.66
N PHE A 116 31.30 -28.25 1.72
CA PHE A 116 30.20 -28.49 0.82
C PHE A 116 30.70 -29.28 -0.38
N GLY A 117 30.31 -30.54 -0.51
CA GLY A 117 30.80 -31.41 -1.59
C GLY A 117 32.08 -32.16 -1.20
N VAL A 118 31.92 -33.39 -0.74
CA VAL A 118 33.03 -34.30 -0.47
C VAL A 118 33.48 -34.86 -1.82
N ASN A 119 34.78 -34.74 -2.14
CA ASN A 119 35.41 -35.26 -3.36
C ASN A 119 35.16 -34.47 -4.67
N ILE A 120 34.87 -33.17 -4.58
CA ILE A 120 34.68 -32.30 -5.76
C ILE A 120 35.99 -31.59 -6.08
N LEU A 121 36.44 -31.66 -7.33
CA LEU A 121 37.73 -31.13 -7.76
C LEU A 121 37.64 -29.66 -8.17
N LEU A 122 36.52 -29.26 -8.79
CA LEU A 122 36.29 -27.90 -9.23
C LEU A 122 34.82 -27.49 -9.07
N LYS A 123 34.61 -26.26 -8.57
CA LYS A 123 33.30 -25.63 -8.42
C LYS A 123 33.20 -24.46 -9.38
N GLU A 124 32.25 -24.52 -10.32
CA GLU A 124 32.08 -23.48 -11.34
C GLU A 124 30.78 -22.70 -11.15
N PHE A 125 30.86 -21.38 -11.34
CA PHE A 125 29.70 -20.53 -11.52
C PHE A 125 29.10 -20.72 -12.91
N ARG A 126 27.77 -20.70 -12.99
CA ARG A 126 27.03 -20.79 -14.26
C ARG A 126 26.15 -19.56 -14.48
N PHE A 127 25.61 -19.45 -15.70
CA PHE A 127 24.91 -18.26 -16.18
C PHE A 127 23.74 -17.82 -15.32
N GLY A 128 22.99 -18.75 -14.70
CA GLY A 128 21.86 -18.40 -13.84
C GLY A 128 22.26 -17.52 -12.66
N MET A 129 23.44 -17.76 -12.08
CA MET A 129 23.97 -16.95 -10.98
C MET A 129 24.31 -15.53 -11.44
N VAL A 130 24.89 -15.39 -12.64
CA VAL A 130 25.18 -14.09 -13.26
C VAL A 130 23.89 -13.31 -13.53
N PHE A 131 22.88 -13.97 -14.09
CA PHE A 131 21.57 -13.36 -14.30
C PHE A 131 20.91 -12.92 -12.99
N ALA A 132 21.01 -13.73 -11.93
CA ALA A 132 20.48 -13.36 -10.62
C ALA A 132 21.14 -12.08 -10.08
N PHE A 133 22.47 -11.94 -10.19
CA PHE A 133 23.18 -10.70 -9.84
C PHE A 133 22.73 -9.50 -10.67
N ILE A 134 22.60 -9.67 -11.98
CA ILE A 134 22.13 -8.61 -12.88
C ILE A 134 20.71 -8.19 -12.49
N GLY A 135 19.81 -9.16 -12.28
CA GLY A 135 18.42 -8.90 -11.89
C GLY A 135 18.32 -8.15 -10.57
N VAL A 136 19.09 -8.55 -9.55
CA VAL A 136 19.18 -7.86 -8.26
C VAL A 136 19.72 -6.44 -8.41
N GLY A 137 20.76 -6.25 -9.23
CA GLY A 137 21.32 -4.93 -9.53
C GLY A 137 20.29 -3.99 -10.17
N LEU A 138 19.50 -4.50 -11.13
CA LEU A 138 18.43 -3.73 -11.77
C LEU A 138 17.32 -3.33 -10.80
N ILE A 139 16.92 -4.22 -9.88
CA ILE A 139 15.93 -3.89 -8.82
C ILE A 139 16.48 -2.79 -7.91
N LEU A 140 17.72 -2.91 -7.46
CA LEU A 140 18.34 -1.92 -6.57
C LEU A 140 18.47 -0.54 -7.24
N ILE A 141 19.03 -0.49 -8.45
CA ILE A 141 19.19 0.75 -9.20
C ILE A 141 17.83 1.36 -9.52
N GLY A 142 16.87 0.55 -9.97
CA GLY A 142 15.50 0.97 -10.25
C GLY A 142 14.80 1.53 -9.01
N GLY A 143 14.87 0.84 -7.87
CA GLY A 143 14.27 1.31 -6.62
C GLY A 143 14.90 2.60 -6.08
N ILE A 144 16.23 2.75 -6.18
CA ILE A 144 16.93 3.99 -5.80
C ILE A 144 16.52 5.15 -6.70
N PHE A 145 16.42 4.94 -8.02
CA PHE A 145 15.98 5.98 -8.94
C PHE A 145 14.51 6.36 -8.76
N GLU A 146 13.65 5.37 -8.52
CA GLU A 146 12.23 5.58 -8.21
C GLU A 146 12.08 6.45 -6.95
N ARG A 147 12.86 6.16 -5.89
CA ARG A 147 12.88 6.95 -4.66
C ARG A 147 13.37 8.38 -4.89
N LYS A 148 14.49 8.55 -5.59
CA LYS A 148 15.05 9.89 -5.87
C LYS A 148 14.09 10.78 -6.67
N LYS A 149 13.28 10.20 -7.58
CA LYS A 149 12.25 10.96 -8.30
C LYS A 149 11.02 11.25 -7.45
N GLY A 150 10.68 10.35 -6.52
CA GLY A 150 9.60 10.56 -5.55
C GLY A 150 9.88 11.66 -4.53
N GLU A 151 11.14 11.85 -4.15
CA GLU A 151 11.59 12.93 -3.24
C GLU A 151 11.52 14.34 -3.89
N ILE A 152 11.38 14.44 -5.22
CA ILE A 152 11.11 15.70 -5.95
C ILE A 152 9.58 15.93 -6.03
N LYS A 153 8.91 16.00 -4.90
CA LYS A 153 7.56 16.57 -4.77
C LYS A 153 7.44 17.28 -3.43
N TRP A 154 8.05 18.46 -3.33
CA TRP A 154 7.92 19.32 -2.15
C TRP A 154 6.65 20.17 -2.10
N ASP A 155 5.68 20.03 -3.02
CA ASP A 155 4.47 20.89 -2.98
C ASP A 155 3.15 20.27 -3.46
N ASN A 156 3.08 18.95 -3.72
CA ASN A 156 1.84 18.32 -4.20
C ASN A 156 1.15 17.40 -3.19
N PHE A 157 1.52 17.46 -1.91
CA PHE A 157 0.61 17.10 -0.83
C PHE A 157 -0.44 18.21 -0.64
N LYS A 158 -1.14 18.56 -1.72
CA LYS A 158 -2.58 18.78 -1.64
C LYS A 158 -3.19 17.44 -1.28
N GLY A 159 -3.04 17.03 -0.02
CA GLY A 159 -4.20 16.49 0.64
C GLY A 159 -5.24 17.58 0.47
N GLU A 160 -6.31 17.29 -0.28
CA GLU A 160 -7.53 18.03 -0.07
C GLU A 160 -7.85 17.81 1.41
N ASN A 161 -7.37 18.73 2.26
CA ASN A 161 -7.95 19.02 3.55
C ASN A 161 -9.33 19.61 3.24
N LYS A 162 -10.23 18.82 2.66
CA LYS A 162 -11.64 19.02 2.89
C LYS A 162 -11.77 18.82 4.39
N PRO A 163 -12.05 19.89 5.15
CA PRO A 163 -12.27 19.69 6.57
C PRO A 163 -13.34 18.61 6.68
N LEU A 164 -13.13 17.63 7.57
CA LEU A 164 -14.11 16.57 7.87
C LEU A 164 -15.48 17.14 8.29
N ILE A 165 -15.53 18.45 8.54
CA ILE A 165 -16.68 19.25 8.88
C ILE A 165 -16.73 20.43 7.91
N GLU A 166 -17.68 20.42 6.98
CA GLU A 166 -18.04 21.61 6.21
C GLU A 166 -18.60 22.65 7.18
N ILE A 167 -17.81 23.70 7.47
CA ILE A 167 -18.18 24.75 8.43
C ILE A 167 -19.48 25.45 7.98
N GLU A 168 -19.73 25.55 6.68
CA GLU A 168 -20.99 26.10 6.15
C GLU A 168 -22.20 25.21 6.43
N ALA A 169 -22.08 23.89 6.30
CA ALA A 169 -23.16 22.96 6.61
C ALA A 169 -23.48 22.96 8.11
N THR A 170 -22.46 23.05 8.95
CA THR A 170 -22.61 23.11 10.42
C THR A 170 -23.20 24.46 10.86
N ARG A 171 -22.79 25.57 10.24
CA ARG A 171 -23.33 26.91 10.55
C ARG A 171 -24.80 27.03 10.13
N LYS A 172 -25.18 26.52 8.96
CA LYS A 172 -26.59 26.46 8.53
C LYS A 172 -27.44 25.57 9.42
N HIS A 173 -26.91 24.43 9.87
CA HIS A 173 -27.66 23.54 10.76
C HIS A 173 -27.92 24.19 12.13
N ASN A 174 -26.92 24.90 12.68
CA ASN A 174 -27.07 25.66 13.92
C ASN A 174 -28.01 26.86 13.77
N GLU A 175 -27.97 27.59 12.65
CA GLU A 175 -28.92 28.69 12.38
C GLU A 175 -30.37 28.21 12.27
N ILE A 176 -30.60 27.06 11.64
CA ILE A 176 -31.93 26.44 11.55
C ILE A 176 -32.40 25.97 12.94
N TYR A 177 -31.51 25.36 13.72
CA TYR A 177 -31.82 24.92 15.08
C TYR A 177 -32.15 26.10 16.01
N GLU A 178 -31.35 27.17 15.99
CA GLU A 178 -31.60 28.39 16.78
C GLU A 178 -32.87 29.13 16.35
N ARG A 179 -33.17 29.17 15.05
CA ARG A 179 -34.42 29.77 14.54
C ARG A 179 -35.65 28.96 15.00
N ASN A 180 -35.57 27.64 14.98
CA ASN A 180 -36.65 26.78 15.44
C ASN A 180 -36.85 26.85 16.96
N ALA A 181 -35.75 26.94 17.74
CA ALA A 181 -35.81 27.13 19.19
C ALA A 181 -36.49 28.46 19.57
N LYS A 182 -36.10 29.58 18.94
CA LYS A 182 -36.74 30.90 19.17
C LYS A 182 -38.20 30.95 18.71
N SER A 183 -38.55 30.23 17.64
CA SER A 183 -39.94 30.15 17.20
C SER A 183 -40.81 29.36 18.18
N ASN A 184 -40.28 28.34 18.85
CA ASN A 184 -41.01 27.59 19.88
C ASN A 184 -41.21 28.40 21.16
N ASP A 185 -40.19 29.14 21.63
CA ASP A 185 -40.33 30.03 22.81
C ASP A 185 -41.39 31.12 22.58
N ASN A 186 -41.48 31.65 21.36
CA ASN A 186 -42.50 32.64 21.00
C ASN A 186 -43.92 32.04 20.96
N ILE A 187 -44.06 30.76 20.60
CA ILE A 187 -45.36 30.06 20.61
C ILE A 187 -45.80 29.72 22.03
N GLU A 188 -44.86 29.34 22.91
CA GLU A 188 -45.17 29.08 24.32
C GLU A 188 -45.54 30.37 25.07
N THR A 189 -44.86 31.48 24.82
CA THR A 189 -45.19 32.78 25.42
C THR A 189 -46.54 33.32 24.94
N LEU A 190 -46.89 33.17 23.66
CA LEU A 190 -48.22 33.52 23.14
C LEU A 190 -49.34 32.68 23.75
N LYS A 191 -49.14 31.38 23.96
CA LYS A 191 -50.12 30.52 24.63
C LYS A 191 -50.34 30.91 26.10
N ILE A 192 -49.29 31.35 26.79
CA ILE A 192 -49.38 31.78 28.19
C ILE A 192 -50.14 33.12 28.29
N SER A 193 -49.91 34.07 27.38
CA SER A 193 -50.66 35.34 27.35
C SER A 193 -52.14 35.15 27.03
N ASP A 194 -52.48 34.21 26.15
CA ASP A 194 -53.87 33.88 25.80
C ASP A 194 -54.60 33.19 26.98
N LEU A 195 -53.89 32.37 27.75
CA LEU A 195 -54.42 31.75 28.97
C LEU A 195 -54.60 32.76 30.11
N GLU A 196 -53.68 33.71 30.27
CA GLU A 196 -53.78 34.74 31.32
C GLU A 196 -54.90 35.75 31.02
N SER A 197 -55.11 36.09 29.74
CA SER A 197 -56.23 36.94 29.32
C SER A 197 -57.58 36.21 29.41
N ALA A 198 -57.64 34.91 29.13
CA ALA A 198 -58.85 34.11 29.38
C ALA A 198 -59.16 33.95 30.88
N ALA A 199 -58.13 33.86 31.75
CA ALA A 199 -58.32 33.77 33.20
C ALA A 199 -58.87 35.08 33.79
N LYS A 200 -58.38 36.25 33.35
CA LYS A 200 -58.87 37.58 33.78
C LYS A 200 -60.32 37.84 33.37
N ILE A 201 -60.77 37.32 32.24
CA ILE A 201 -62.19 37.42 31.81
C ILE A 201 -63.10 36.55 32.68
N SER A 202 -62.60 35.46 33.28
CA SER A 202 -63.40 34.59 34.14
C SER A 202 -63.62 35.14 35.55
N GLU A 203 -62.69 35.95 36.08
CA GLU A 203 -62.79 36.59 37.41
C GLU A 203 -63.81 37.74 37.42
N ASP A 204 -63.95 38.49 36.33
CA ASP A 204 -64.88 39.64 36.23
C ASP A 204 -66.36 39.21 36.09
N SER A 205 -66.63 37.92 35.94
CA SER A 205 -68.00 37.38 35.77
C SER A 205 -68.65 36.86 37.06
N LYS A 206 -67.94 36.86 38.20
CA LYS A 206 -68.41 36.22 39.45
C LYS A 206 -69.07 37.15 40.46
N ASP A 207 -69.23 38.44 40.19
CA ASP A 207 -69.68 39.41 41.19
C ASP A 207 -71.10 39.98 40.96
N ILE A 208 -72.05 39.10 40.60
CA ILE A 208 -73.46 39.50 40.49
C ILE A 208 -74.37 38.52 41.26
N ARG A 209 -74.76 38.99 42.45
CA ARG A 209 -76.03 38.76 43.20
C ARG A 209 -76.16 37.50 44.07
N TYR A 210 -76.15 37.74 45.38
CA TYR A 210 -77.26 37.37 46.28
C TYR A 210 -77.54 38.54 47.25
N PRO A 211 -78.79 39.07 47.32
CA PRO A 211 -79.18 39.97 48.40
C PRO A 211 -79.55 39.17 49.65
N SER A 212 -78.93 39.50 50.79
CA SER A 212 -79.32 39.02 52.11
C SER A 212 -80.45 39.90 52.67
N ASN A 213 -81.62 39.30 52.87
CA ASN A 213 -82.72 39.91 53.62
C ASN A 213 -82.55 39.60 55.12
N LEU A 214 -82.40 40.66 55.93
CA LEU A 214 -82.91 40.78 57.30
C LEU A 214 -82.91 42.26 57.70
#